data_AF-A0A8K0GFG8-F1
#
_entry.id   AF-A0A8K0GFG8-F1
#
_cell.length_a   1.000
_cell.length_b   1.000
_cell.length_c   1.000
_cell.angle_alpha   90.00
_cell.angle_beta   90.00
_cell.angle_gamma   90.00
#
_symmetry.space_group_name_H-M   'P 1'
#
loop_
_entity.id
_entity.type
_entity.pdbx_description
1 polymer ?
#
loop_
_entity_poly.entity_id
_entity_poly.type
_entity_poly.pdbx_seq_one_letter_code
_entity_poly.pdbx_strand_id
1 'polypeptide(L)'
;DNETRLTSINQHRSESIKTLKKRAAEMLQQSCSKYSTVEIGQNILVKIPDVDRGRLAPRNSLAVVLFEREDLYQLGSSTGVLEKLYARNEFQVHNSLISFTILL
;
A
#
# COMPACT_ATOMS: atom_id res chain seq x y z
N ASP A 1 -26.61 -14.65 37.75
CA ASP A 1 -26.49 -13.24 38.15
C ASP A 1 -26.20 -12.38 36.92
N ASN A 2 -26.78 -11.19 36.81
CA ASN A 2 -26.61 -10.34 35.61
C ASN A 2 -25.22 -9.69 35.58
N GLU A 3 -24.65 -9.45 36.76
CA GLU A 3 -23.34 -8.82 36.93
C GLU A 3 -22.18 -9.70 36.40
N THR A 4 -22.23 -11.01 36.66
CA THR A 4 -21.25 -11.98 36.14
C THR A 4 -21.30 -12.12 34.62
N ARG A 5 -22.48 -11.89 34.02
CA ARG A 5 -22.63 -11.88 32.56
C ARG A 5 -22.03 -10.61 31.94
N LEU A 6 -22.21 -9.45 32.56
CA LEU A 6 -21.65 -8.19 32.05
C LEU A 6 -20.13 -8.15 32.14
N THR A 7 -19.55 -8.65 33.24
CA THR A 7 -18.10 -8.74 33.43
C THR A 7 -17.45 -9.65 32.40
N SER A 8 -18.01 -10.85 32.15
CA SER A 8 -17.50 -11.75 31.12
C SER A 8 -17.58 -11.13 29.72
N ILE A 9 -18.66 -10.44 29.36
CA ILE A 9 -18.77 -9.73 28.06
C ILE A 9 -17.67 -8.66 27.92
N ASN A 10 -17.45 -7.85 28.96
CA ASN A 10 -16.44 -6.79 28.91
C ASN A 10 -15.01 -7.36 28.85
N GLN A 11 -14.77 -8.47 29.52
CA GLN A 11 -13.51 -9.20 29.43
C GLN A 11 -13.25 -9.69 28.00
N HIS A 12 -14.20 -10.39 27.38
CA HIS A 12 -14.06 -10.86 25.99
C HIS A 12 -13.83 -9.71 25.01
N ARG A 13 -14.50 -8.57 25.19
CA ARG A 13 -14.28 -7.38 24.37
C ARG A 13 -12.87 -6.84 24.52
N SER A 14 -12.37 -6.73 25.75
CA SER A 14 -11.01 -6.27 26.03
C SER A 14 -9.96 -7.19 25.40
N GLU A 15 -10.13 -8.50 25.55
CA GLU A 15 -9.26 -9.51 24.96
C GLU A 15 -9.30 -9.49 23.42
N SER A 16 -10.49 -9.32 22.84
CA SER A 16 -10.67 -9.18 21.40
C SER A 16 -9.94 -7.95 20.86
N ILE A 17 -10.07 -6.79 21.51
CA ILE A 17 -9.37 -5.56 21.13
C ILE A 17 -7.85 -5.75 21.18
N LYS A 18 -7.34 -6.35 22.26
CA LYS A 18 -5.90 -6.64 22.39
C LYS A 18 -5.40 -7.55 21.27
N THR A 19 -6.15 -8.61 20.98
CA THR A 19 -5.79 -9.57 19.94
C THR A 19 -5.82 -8.93 18.55
N LEU A 20 -6.86 -8.15 18.23
CA LEU A 20 -6.95 -7.43 16.95
C LEU A 20 -5.79 -6.47 16.75
N LYS A 21 -5.40 -5.70 17.79
CA LYS A 21 -4.22 -4.83 17.73
C LYS A 21 -2.94 -5.60 17.47
N LYS A 22 -2.75 -6.72 18.17
CA LYS A 22 -1.59 -7.61 17.96
C LYS A 22 -1.54 -8.14 16.54
N ARG A 23 -2.67 -8.64 16.01
CA ARG A 23 -2.75 -9.15 14.64
C ARG A 23 -2.50 -8.07 13.61
N ALA A 24 -3.03 -6.86 13.80
CA ALA A 24 -2.77 -5.74 12.90
C ALA A 24 -1.27 -5.41 12.82
N ALA A 25 -0.57 -5.42 13.96
CA ALA A 25 0.88 -5.20 14.00
C ALA A 25 1.65 -6.33 13.29
N GLU A 26 1.27 -7.60 13.53
CA GLU A 26 1.86 -8.76 12.82
C GLU A 26 1.65 -8.66 11.31
N MET A 27 0.45 -8.26 10.86
CA MET A 27 0.14 -8.08 9.44
C MET A 27 0.99 -6.97 8.80
N LEU A 28 1.18 -5.85 9.50
CA LEU A 28 2.04 -4.75 9.03
C LEU A 28 3.48 -5.23 8.88
N GLN A 29 4.01 -5.92 9.89
CA GLN A 29 5.38 -6.46 9.86
C GLN A 29 5.57 -7.45 8.70
N GLN A 30 4.61 -8.35 8.49
CA GLN A 30 4.64 -9.31 7.38
C GLN A 30 4.61 -8.60 6.02
N SER A 31 3.79 -7.56 5.88
CA SER A 31 3.73 -6.75 4.65
C SER A 31 5.08 -6.06 4.38
N CYS A 32 5.65 -5.38 5.38
CA CYS A 32 6.93 -4.68 5.25
C CYS A 32 8.10 -5.63 4.96
N SER A 33 8.05 -6.87 5.44
CA SER A 33 9.03 -7.91 5.13
C SER A 33 8.88 -8.45 3.71
N LYS A 34 7.62 -8.61 3.25
CA LYS A 34 7.32 -9.16 1.92
C LYS A 34 7.63 -8.18 0.78
N TYR A 35 7.37 -6.89 0.98
CA TYR A 35 7.57 -5.87 -0.04
C TYR A 35 8.75 -4.98 0.33
N SER A 36 9.84 -5.10 -0.42
CA SER A 36 11.06 -4.32 -0.20
C SER A 36 10.78 -2.82 -0.25
N THR A 37 11.53 -2.04 0.53
CA THR A 37 11.51 -0.58 0.47
C THR A 37 11.91 -0.11 -0.93
N VAL A 38 11.34 1.02 -1.37
CA VAL A 38 11.52 1.55 -2.71
C VAL A 38 12.04 2.98 -2.60
N GLU A 39 13.10 3.29 -3.34
CA GLU A 39 13.75 4.59 -3.29
C GLU A 39 12.99 5.64 -4.10
N ILE A 40 13.13 6.91 -3.71
CA ILE A 40 12.64 8.04 -4.50
C ILE A 40 13.39 8.06 -5.84
N GLY A 41 12.67 8.29 -6.94
CA GLY A 41 13.21 8.23 -8.30
C GLY A 41 13.21 6.82 -8.89
N GLN A 42 12.86 5.78 -8.13
CA GLN A 42 12.76 4.42 -8.64
C GLN A 42 11.59 4.26 -9.62
N ASN A 43 11.85 3.59 -10.74
CA ASN A 43 10.83 3.20 -11.68
C ASN A 43 9.98 2.05 -11.12
N ILE A 44 8.67 2.18 -11.25
CA ILE A 44 7.68 1.22 -10.77
C ILE A 44 6.58 1.00 -11.82
N LEU A 45 5.89 -0.13 -11.70
CA LEU A 45 4.74 -0.50 -12.51
C LEU A 45 3.49 -0.54 -11.62
N VAL A 46 2.52 0.32 -11.92
CA VAL A 46 1.22 0.39 -11.23
C VAL A 46 0.21 -0.43 -12.00
N LYS A 47 -0.50 -1.33 -11.32
CA LYS A 47 -1.55 -2.13 -11.96
C LYS A 47 -2.78 -1.25 -12.27
N ILE A 48 -3.25 -1.29 -13.50
CA ILE A 48 -4.49 -0.61 -13.91
C ILE A 48 -5.67 -1.54 -13.61
N PRO A 49 -6.70 -1.09 -12.88
CA PRO A 49 -7.93 -1.86 -12.65
C PRO A 49 -8.58 -2.28 -13.97
N ASP A 50 -9.18 -3.47 -14.00
CA ASP A 50 -9.80 -3.99 -15.23
C ASP A 50 -10.95 -3.09 -15.72
N VAL A 51 -11.61 -2.35 -14.83
CA VAL A 51 -12.69 -1.39 -15.16
C VAL A 51 -12.18 -0.16 -15.91
N ASP A 52 -10.97 0.30 -15.59
CA ASP A 52 -10.34 1.47 -16.21
C ASP A 52 -9.52 1.08 -17.45
N ARG A 53 -9.26 -0.22 -17.63
CA ARG A 53 -8.41 -0.75 -18.70
C ARG A 53 -9.21 -0.99 -19.97
N GLY A 54 -8.83 -0.28 -21.04
CA GLY A 54 -9.30 -0.58 -22.40
C GLY A 54 -8.94 -2.00 -22.85
N ARG A 55 -9.71 -2.58 -23.78
CA ARG A 55 -9.58 -4.00 -24.21
C ARG A 55 -8.17 -4.41 -24.65
N LEU A 56 -7.42 -3.49 -25.27
CA LEU A 56 -6.06 -3.72 -25.76
C LEU A 56 -5.00 -2.93 -24.98
N ALA A 57 -5.37 -2.29 -23.87
CA ALA A 57 -4.44 -1.51 -23.07
C ALA A 57 -3.55 -2.43 -22.21
N PRO A 58 -2.29 -2.03 -21.96
CA PRO A 58 -1.40 -2.75 -21.03
C PRO A 58 -2.02 -2.92 -19.64
N ARG A 59 -1.64 -3.99 -18.93
CA ARG A 59 -2.13 -4.24 -17.57
C ARG A 59 -1.53 -3.29 -16.53
N ASN A 60 -0.34 -2.76 -16.81
CA ASN A 60 0.40 -1.92 -15.90
C ASN A 60 0.77 -0.60 -16.59
N SER A 61 0.77 0.48 -15.83
CA SER A 61 1.31 1.79 -16.21
C SER A 61 2.68 2.00 -15.59
N LEU A 62 3.60 2.62 -16.32
CA LEU A 62 4.90 3.01 -15.79
C LEU A 62 4.77 4.32 -15.00
N ALA A 63 5.39 4.36 -13.83
CA ALA A 63 5.47 5.54 -12.99
C ALA A 63 6.80 5.56 -12.20
N VAL A 64 7.06 6.67 -11.52
CA VAL A 64 8.24 6.92 -10.70
C VAL A 64 7.79 7.30 -9.29
N VAL A 65 8.54 6.86 -8.28
CA VAL A 65 8.33 7.28 -6.90
C VAL A 65 8.79 8.73 -6.72
N LEU A 66 7.87 9.61 -6.32
CA LEU A 66 8.15 11.05 -6.12
C LEU A 66 8.55 11.36 -4.68
N PHE A 67 7.79 10.86 -3.70
CA PHE A 67 8.09 10.99 -2.29
C PHE A 67 7.36 9.91 -1.49
N GLU A 68 7.79 9.72 -0.24
CA GLU A 68 7.19 8.80 0.73
C GLU A 68 6.64 9.58 1.94
N ARG A 69 5.46 9.20 2.44
CA ARG A 69 4.86 9.68 3.68
C ARG A 69 4.23 8.50 4.41
N GLU A 70 4.68 8.21 5.63
CA GLU A 70 4.08 7.18 6.50
C GLU A 70 3.89 5.81 5.79
N ASP A 71 4.95 5.29 5.16
CA ASP A 71 4.93 4.02 4.36
C ASP A 71 4.02 4.03 3.11
N LEU A 72 3.49 5.19 2.72
CA LEU A 72 2.75 5.40 1.49
C LEU A 72 3.53 6.27 0.51
N TYR A 73 3.39 5.98 -0.78
CA TYR A 73 4.19 6.56 -1.85
C TYR A 73 3.34 7.42 -2.78
N GLN A 74 3.80 8.62 -3.07
CA GLN A 74 3.28 9.42 -4.16
C GLN A 74 3.98 9.01 -5.45
N LEU A 75 3.18 8.75 -6.47
CA LEU A 75 3.68 8.27 -7.76
C LEU A 75 3.44 9.32 -8.85
N GLY A 76 4.39 9.45 -9.76
CA GLY A 76 4.28 10.29 -10.95
C GLY A 76 4.38 9.47 -12.23
N SER A 77 3.48 9.68 -13.17
CA SER A 77 3.59 9.19 -14.54
C SER A 77 4.05 10.31 -15.48
N SER A 78 4.23 9.98 -16.76
CA SER A 78 4.50 10.99 -17.80
C SER A 78 3.39 12.02 -17.98
N THR A 79 2.17 11.73 -17.51
CA THR A 79 1.00 12.62 -17.63
C THR A 79 0.77 13.46 -16.39
N GLY A 80 1.55 13.27 -15.32
CA GLY A 80 1.43 14.02 -14.08
C GLY A 80 1.50 13.15 -12.84
N VAL A 81 1.11 13.72 -11.71
CA VAL A 81 1.12 13.06 -10.39
C VAL A 81 -0.20 12.30 -10.20
N LEU A 82 -0.13 11.03 -9.79
CA LEU A 82 -1.31 10.24 -9.46
C LEU A 82 -1.90 10.78 -8.17
N GLU A 83 -3.20 11.08 -8.10
CA GLU A 83 -3.82 11.78 -6.95
C GLU A 83 -3.74 10.99 -5.63
N LYS A 84 -3.83 9.66 -5.71
CA LYS A 84 -3.81 8.76 -4.55
C LYS A 84 -2.37 8.43 -4.11
N LEU A 85 -2.20 8.19 -2.81
CA LEU A 85 -1.00 7.55 -2.26
C LEU A 85 -1.09 6.02 -2.31
N TYR A 86 0.02 5.37 -2.63
CA TYR A 86 0.09 3.94 -2.88
C TYR A 86 0.90 3.21 -1.82
N ALA A 87 0.42 2.05 -1.38
CA ALA A 87 1.20 1.12 -0.57
C ALA A 87 2.11 0.24 -1.45
N ARG A 88 3.19 -0.30 -0.87
CA ARG A 88 4.20 -1.10 -1.61
C ARG A 88 3.64 -2.34 -2.32
N ASN A 89 2.49 -2.85 -1.89
CA ASN A 89 1.82 -4.00 -2.51
C ASN A 89 0.98 -3.64 -3.74
N GLU A 90 0.76 -2.35 -4.01
CA GLU A 90 -0.07 -1.87 -5.11
C GLU A 90 0.73 -1.63 -6.41
N PHE A 91 2.06 -1.73 -6.34
CA PHE A 91 2.95 -1.57 -7.48
C PHE A 91 4.13 -2.56 -7.42
N GLN A 92 4.87 -2.64 -8.52
CA GLN A 92 6.04 -3.51 -8.65
C GLN A 92 7.27 -2.69 -9.02
N VAL A 93 8.41 -2.97 -8.39
CA VAL A 93 9.68 -2.33 -8.77
C VAL A 93 10.07 -2.76 -10.17
N HIS A 94 10.44 -1.80 -11.00
CA HIS A 94 10.88 -2.02 -12.37
C HIS A 94 12.31 -1.54 -12.55
N ASN A 95 13.22 -2.48 -12.79
CA ASN A 95 14.66 -2.19 -12.92
C ASN A 95 15.06 -1.78 -14.35
N SER A 96 14.24 -0.96 -15.02
CA SER A 96 14.64 -0.39 -16.31
C SER A 96 15.62 0.76 -16.10
N LEU A 97 16.67 0.81 -16.93
CA LEU A 97 17.64 1.92 -17.02
C LEU A 97 17.04 3.23 -17.55
N ILE A 98 15.74 3.26 -17.84
CA ILE A 98 15.04 4.41 -18.40
C ILE A 98 14.80 5.42 -17.26
N SER A 99 15.61 6.47 -17.16
CA SER A 99 15.38 7.54 -16.18
C SER A 99 14.27 8.46 -16.67
N PHE A 100 13.06 8.34 -16.13
CA PHE A 100 12.01 9.34 -16.31
C PHE A 100 12.35 10.56 -15.44
N THR A 101 12.89 11.61 -16.07
CA THR A 101 13.01 12.92 -15.40
C THR A 101 11.63 13.58 -15.47
N ILE A 102 10.95 13.68 -14.34
CA ILE A 102 9.72 14.46 -14.23
C ILE A 102 10.15 15.94 -14.18
N LEU A 103 9.89 16.67 -15.27
CA LEU A 103 9.95 18.13 -15.28
C LEU A 103 8.73 18.62 -14.49
N LEU A 104 8.93 19.05 -13.25
CA LEU A 104 7.96 19.83 -12.47
C LEU A 104 8.05 21.31 -12.86
#